data_AF-A0A942TE74-F1
#
_entry.id   AF-A0A942TE74-F1
#
_cell.length_a   1.000
_cell.length_b   1.000
_cell.length_c   1.000
_cell.angle_alpha   90.00
_cell.angle_beta   90.00
_cell.angle_gamma   90.00
#
_symmetry.space_group_name_H-M   'P 1'
#
loop_
_entity.id
_entity.type
_entity.pdbx_description
1 polymer ?
#
loop_
_entity_poly.entity_id
_entity_poly.type
_entity_poly.pdbx_seq_one_letter_code
_entity_poly.pdbx_strand_id
1 'polypeptide(L)' 'MKGYLRKRGSNWSFTIDLPRDPVTNKRRQRTKSGFSTQKDARVAMTGEKKSNE' A
#
# COMPACT_ATOMS: atom_id res chain seq x y z
N MET A 1 6.75 -9.92 -2.03
CA MET A 1 5.61 -9.00 -2.26
C MET A 1 6.13 -7.79 -2.99
N LYS A 2 5.62 -7.49 -4.20
CA LYS A 2 6.03 -6.29 -4.93
C LYS A 2 5.03 -5.18 -4.60
N GLY A 3 5.52 -4.12 -3.97
CA GLY A 3 4.77 -2.90 -3.73
C GLY A 3 5.44 -1.74 -4.44
N TYR A 4 4.66 -0.82 -4.97
CA TYR A 4 5.19 0.42 -5.55
C TYR A 4 4.49 1.64 -4.97
N LEU A 5 5.26 2.71 -4.81
CA LEU A 5 4.81 4.02 -4.42
C LEU A 5 4.58 4.85 -5.67
N ARG A 6 3.48 5.59 -5.72
CA ARG A 6 3.17 6.54 -6.79
C ARG A 6 2.75 7.88 -6.20
N LYS A 7 3.15 8.97 -6.85
CA LYS A 7 2.68 10.32 -6.52
C LYS A 7 1.44 10.65 -7.35
N ARG A 8 0.40 11.20 -6.72
CA ARG A 8 -0.87 11.62 -7.34
C ARG A 8 -1.16 13.05 -6.88
N GLY A 9 -0.72 14.03 -7.66
CA GLY A 9 -0.82 15.45 -7.30
C GLY A 9 0.08 15.80 -6.11
N SER A 10 -0.52 16.38 -5.07
CA SER A 10 0.14 16.69 -3.79
C SER A 10 0.32 15.46 -2.89
N ASN A 11 -0.44 14.40 -3.11
CA ASN A 11 -0.48 13.23 -2.23
C ASN A 11 0.29 12.05 -2.81
N TRP A 12 0.72 11.17 -1.92
CA TRP A 12 1.36 9.89 -2.19
C TRP A 12 0.36 8.75 -2.00
N SER A 13 0.55 7.70 -2.79
CA SER A 13 -0.21 6.46 -2.71
C SER A 13 0.75 5.28 -2.87
N PHE A 14 0.40 4.15 -2.30
CA PHE A 14 1.11 2.90 -2.54
C PHE A 14 0.13 1.80 -2.91
N THR A 15 0.61 0.88 -3.74
CA THR A 15 -0.09 -0.37 -4.07
C THR A 15 0.82 -1.52 -3.74
N ILE A 16 0.33 -2.47 -2.94
CA ILE A 16 1.01 -3.73 -2.62
C ILE A 16 0.24 -4.89 -3.25
N ASP A 17 0.98 -5.79 -3.92
CA ASP A 17 0.43 -7.07 -4.35
C ASP A 17 0.32 -8.00 -3.13
N LEU A 18 -0.91 -8.44 -2.85
CA LEU A 18 -1.23 -9.46 -1.87
C LEU A 18 -1.09 -10.85 -2.51
N PRO A 19 -0.90 -11.92 -1.72
CA PRO A 19 -0.99 -13.27 -2.24
C PRO A 19 -2.33 -13.49 -2.94
N ARG A 20 -2.29 -14.28 -4.02
CA ARG A 20 -3.51 -14.66 -4.76
C ARG A 20 -4.47 -15.36 -3.81
N ASP A 21 -5.76 -15.14 -4.06
CA ASP A 21 -6.79 -15.84 -3.32
C ASP A 21 -6.62 -17.36 -3.51
N PRO A 22 -6.44 -18.16 -2.44
CA PRO A 22 -6.28 -19.60 -2.58
C PRO A 22 -7.56 -20.29 -3.09
N VAL A 23 -8.72 -19.65 -2.96
CA VAL A 23 -10.02 -20.20 -3.38
C VAL A 23 -10.33 -19.80 -4.81
N THR A 24 -10.17 -18.53 -5.16
CA THR A 24 -10.56 -18.01 -6.48
C THR A 24 -9.39 -17.84 -7.46
N ASN A 25 -8.15 -18.01 -7.01
CA ASN A 25 -6.91 -17.74 -7.75
C ASN A 25 -6.80 -16.31 -8.34
N LYS A 26 -7.67 -15.39 -7.90
CA LYS A 26 -7.68 -14.02 -8.39
C LYS A 26 -6.52 -13.24 -7.78
N ARG A 27 -5.95 -12.33 -8.59
CA ARG A 27 -4.95 -11.36 -8.11
C ARG A 27 -5.61 -10.45 -7.08
N ARG A 28 -4.94 -10.27 -5.94
CA ARG A 28 -5.36 -9.32 -4.91
C ARG A 28 -4.31 -8.22 -4.79
N GLN A 29 -4.77 -6.98 -4.79
CA GLN A 29 -3.93 -5.81 -4.57
C GLN A 29 -4.55 -4.95 -3.47
N ARG A 30 -3.70 -4.34 -2.64
CA ARG A 30 -4.14 -3.33 -1.68
C ARG A 30 -3.54 -2.01 -2.07
N THR A 31 -4.40 -1.02 -2.31
CA THR A 31 -3.96 0.36 -2.58
C THR A 31 -4.38 1.24 -1.42
N LYS A 32 -3.46 2.08 -0.94
CA LYS A 32 -3.76 3.13 0.03
C LYS A 32 -3.21 4.44 -0.48
N SER A 33 -4.00 5.50 -0.33
CA SER A 33 -3.71 6.85 -0.81
C SER A 33 -3.98 7.87 0.29
N GLY A 34 -3.50 9.12 0.10
CA GLY A 34 -3.72 10.22 1.04
C GLY A 34 -2.53 10.51 1.96
N PHE A 35 -1.33 10.07 1.60
CA PHE A 35 -0.12 10.39 2.35
C PHE A 35 0.44 11.73 1.88
N SER A 36 0.71 12.65 2.79
CA SER A 36 1.31 13.95 2.43
C SER A 36 2.76 13.80 1.96
N THR A 37 3.48 12.78 2.43
CA THR A 37 4.90 12.56 2.07
C THR A 37 5.19 11.16 1.56
N GLN A 38 6.26 11.04 0.77
CA GLN A 38 6.77 9.75 0.30
C GLN A 38 7.23 8.85 1.45
N LYS A 39 7.80 9.46 2.50
CA LYS A 39 8.27 8.74 3.69
C LYS A 39 7.09 8.09 4.40
N ASP A 40 6.02 8.82 4.66
CA ASP A 40 4.82 8.26 5.32
C ASP A 40 4.21 7.11 4.50
N ALA A 41 4.13 7.30 3.17
CA ALA A 41 3.66 6.26 2.28
C ALA A 41 4.57 5.02 2.30
N ARG A 42 5.90 5.19 2.39
CA ARG A 42 6.88 4.10 2.49
C ARG A 42 6.83 3.38 3.84
N VAL A 43 6.66 4.10 4.93
CA VAL A 43 6.48 3.54 6.28
C VAL A 43 5.20 2.71 6.33
N ALA A 44 4.09 3.27 5.82
CA ALA A 44 2.82 2.58 5.73
C ALA A 44 2.84 1.38 4.77
N MET A 45 3.67 1.41 3.72
CA MET A 45 3.89 0.27 2.80
C MET A 45 4.70 -0.84 3.46
N THR A 46 5.74 -0.49 4.24
CA THR A 46 6.63 -1.46 4.92
C THR A 46 5.95 -2.11 6.12
N GLY A 47 4.92 -1.45 6.68
CA GLY A 47 4.06 -2.07 7.69
C GLY A 47 4.52 -1.85 9.13
N GLU A 48 5.05 -0.67 9.46
CA GLU A 48 4.98 -0.21 10.85
C GLU A 48 3.52 0.10 11.16
N LYS A 49 2.81 -0.88 11.71
CA LYS A 49 1.48 -0.70 12.27
C LYS A 49 1.58 0.33 13.41
N LYS A 50 1.24 1.59 13.12
CA LYS A 50 0.48 2.40 14.08
C LYS A 50 -0.99 2.11 13.82
N SER A 51 -1.43 0.90 14.16
CA SER A 51 -2.83 0.68 14.53
C SER A 51 -2.99 1.39 15.87
N ASN A 52 -3.43 2.65 15.80
CA ASN A 52 -3.96 3.35 16.95
C ASN A 52 -5.39 2.80 17.12
N GLU A 53 -5.56 1.90 18.08
CA GLU A 53 -6.85 1.52 18.64
C GLU A 53 -6.83 1.91 20.12
#